data_AF-A0A2V7IHH9-F1
#
_entry.id   AF-A0A2V7IHH9-F1
#
_cell.length_a   1.000
_cell.length_b   1.000
_cell.length_c   1.000
_cell.angle_alpha   90.00
_cell.angle_beta   90.00
_cell.angle_gamma   90.00
#
_symmetry.space_group_name_H-M   'P 1'
#
loop_
_entity.id
_entity.type
_entity.pdbx_description
1 polymer ?
#
loop_
_entity_poly.entity_id
_entity_poly.type
_entity_poly.pdbx_seq_one_letter_code
_entity_poly.pdbx_strand_id
1 'polypeptide(L)'
;WLIDLASPRLLKMTARTWGRAVAAGNAPFQFAPAEGSRFFQAQGWQEAEFRSMWEESLRLRRTMRLAWLWNLIGRLYPKSKREEFRRMSGIVLLRRT
;
A
#
# COMPACT_ATOMS: atom_id res chain seq x y z
N TRP A 1 2.32 2.80 17.00
CA TRP A 1 1.95 3.84 16.02
C TRP A 1 1.27 3.16 14.84
N LEU A 2 0.25 3.77 14.23
CA LEU A 2 -0.51 3.17 13.13
C LEU A 2 -0.57 4.15 11.96
N ILE A 3 -0.24 3.71 10.74
CA ILE A 3 -0.25 4.56 9.54
C ILE A 3 -0.74 3.78 8.33
N ASP A 4 -1.23 4.50 7.32
CA ASP A 4 -1.21 3.99 5.96
C ASP A 4 0.21 4.05 5.36
N LEU A 5 0.50 3.12 4.46
CA LEU A 5 1.74 3.06 3.74
C LEU A 5 1.48 2.69 2.28
N ALA A 6 2.09 3.45 1.38
CA ALA A 6 2.03 3.25 -0.06
C ALA A 6 3.40 2.90 -0.63
N SER A 7 3.41 2.08 -1.68
CA SER A 7 4.61 1.81 -2.47
C SER A 7 4.89 2.94 -3.47
N PRO A 8 6.16 3.10 -3.93
CA PRO A 8 6.50 4.08 -4.97
C PRO A 8 5.67 3.91 -6.25
N ARG A 9 5.37 2.66 -6.61
CA ARG A 9 4.54 2.33 -7.77
C ARG A 9 3.12 2.87 -7.63
N LEU A 10 2.52 2.72 -6.45
CA LEU A 10 1.19 3.25 -6.17
C LEU A 10 1.20 4.78 -6.22
N LEU A 11 2.18 5.42 -5.59
CA LEU A 11 2.31 6.87 -5.61
C LEU A 11 2.41 7.42 -7.05
N LYS A 12 3.15 6.75 -7.93
CA LYS A 12 3.21 7.11 -9.36
C LYS A 12 1.87 6.95 -10.07
N MET A 13 1.12 5.89 -9.75
CA MET A 13 -0.23 5.68 -10.31
C MET A 13 -1.22 6.75 -9.82
N THR A 14 -1.24 7.04 -8.52
CA THR A 14 -2.14 8.05 -7.95
C THR A 14 -1.77 9.46 -8.41
N ALA A 15 -0.48 9.79 -8.52
CA ALA A 15 -0.04 11.08 -9.04
C ALA A 15 -0.44 11.29 -10.52
N ARG A 16 -0.47 10.24 -11.34
CA ARG A 16 -0.95 10.35 -12.74
C ARG A 16 -2.44 10.65 -12.83
N THR A 17 -3.24 10.06 -11.94
CA THR A 17 -4.71 10.20 -11.97
C THR A 17 -5.20 11.43 -11.20
N TRP A 18 -4.60 11.71 -10.04
CA TRP A 18 -5.08 12.71 -9.07
C TRP A 18 -4.09 13.86 -8.83
N GLY A 19 -2.86 13.79 -9.37
CA GLY A 19 -1.78 14.71 -9.03
C GLY A 19 -2.12 16.18 -9.26
N ARG A 20 -2.80 16.51 -10.37
CA ARG A 20 -3.25 17.89 -10.65
C ARG A 20 -4.25 18.40 -9.61
N ALA A 21 -5.22 17.56 -9.25
CA ALA A 21 -6.27 17.92 -8.29
C ALA A 21 -5.69 18.17 -6.89
N VAL A 22 -4.79 17.29 -6.43
CA VAL A 22 -4.18 17.46 -5.09
C VAL A 22 -3.14 18.58 -5.06
N ALA A 23 -2.41 18.82 -6.16
CA ALA A 23 -1.48 19.93 -6.26
C ALA A 23 -2.18 21.29 -6.22
N ALA A 24 -3.37 21.41 -6.81
CA ALA A 24 -4.19 22.63 -6.70
C ALA A 24 -4.57 22.96 -5.24
N GLY A 25 -4.66 21.94 -4.39
CA GLY A 25 -4.86 22.09 -2.94
C GLY A 25 -3.56 22.09 -2.12
N ASN A 26 -2.38 22.23 -2.76
CA ASN A 26 -1.07 22.17 -2.11
C ASN A 26 -0.82 20.88 -1.30
N ALA A 27 -1.36 19.75 -1.75
CA ALA A 27 -1.26 18.44 -1.09
C ALA A 27 -0.63 17.35 -1.99
N PRO A 28 0.57 17.55 -2.55
CA PRO A 28 1.21 16.54 -3.40
C PRO A 28 1.56 15.28 -2.60
N PHE A 29 1.44 14.11 -3.23
CA PHE A 29 1.92 12.85 -2.65
C PHE A 29 3.45 12.82 -2.64
N GLN A 30 4.06 12.77 -1.45
CA GLN A 30 5.53 12.77 -1.30
C GLN A 30 6.08 11.49 -0.66
N PHE A 31 5.27 10.83 0.16
CA PHE A 31 5.75 9.75 1.03
C PHE A 31 5.36 8.37 0.48
N ALA A 32 6.35 7.65 -0.05
CA ALA A 32 6.24 6.25 -0.45
C ALA A 32 7.63 5.61 -0.48
N PRO A 33 8.22 5.27 0.68
CA PRO A 33 9.58 4.73 0.74
C PRO A 33 9.68 3.38 0.01
N ALA A 34 10.77 3.15 -0.69
CA ALA A 34 10.98 1.92 -1.47
C ALA A 34 11.19 0.69 -0.57
N GLU A 35 11.73 0.91 0.61
CA GLU A 35 11.99 -0.07 1.67
C GLU A 35 10.69 -0.49 2.40
N GLY A 36 9.57 0.18 2.12
CA GLY A 36 8.31 -0.01 2.82
C GLY A 36 8.45 0.30 4.31
N SER A 37 7.89 -0.57 5.16
CA SER A 37 7.93 -0.39 6.61
C SER A 37 9.33 -0.46 7.21
N ARG A 38 10.31 -1.00 6.49
CA ARG A 38 11.71 -1.04 6.95
C ARG A 38 12.34 0.34 7.04
N PHE A 39 11.80 1.32 6.31
CA PHE A 39 12.22 2.73 6.41
C PHE A 39 12.29 3.22 7.86
N PHE A 40 11.33 2.79 8.70
CA PHE A 40 11.21 3.24 10.08
C PHE A 40 12.19 2.59 11.07
N GLN A 41 12.93 1.55 10.66
CA GLN A 41 13.87 0.85 11.54
C GLN A 41 15.00 1.76 12.02
N ALA A 42 15.48 2.65 11.15
CA ALA A 42 16.50 3.64 11.50
C ALA A 42 16.04 4.64 12.58
N GLN A 43 14.73 4.75 12.83
CA GLN A 43 14.14 5.61 13.86
C GLN A 43 13.65 4.82 15.09
N GLY A 44 14.06 3.56 15.26
CA GLY A 44 13.69 2.75 16.42
C GLY A 44 12.25 2.23 16.38
N TRP A 45 11.70 2.03 15.18
CA TRP A 45 10.38 1.43 14.99
C TRP A 45 10.49 0.13 14.19
N GLN A 46 9.69 -0.85 14.57
CA GLN A 46 9.59 -2.12 13.85
C GLN A 46 8.14 -2.39 13.43
N GLU A 47 7.95 -2.99 12.25
CA GLU A 47 6.66 -3.53 11.82
C GLU A 47 6.22 -4.63 12.81
N ALA A 48 5.14 -4.37 13.53
CA ALA A 48 4.46 -5.37 14.35
C ALA A 48 3.39 -6.11 13.52
N GLU A 49 2.68 -5.38 12.66
CA GLU A 49 1.69 -5.96 11.75
C GLU A 49 1.60 -5.13 10.46
N PHE A 50 1.37 -5.82 9.34
CA PHE A 50 1.00 -5.21 8.06
C PHE A 50 -0.32 -5.80 7.57
N ARG A 51 -1.31 -4.94 7.33
CA ARG A 51 -2.61 -5.32 6.77
C ARG A 51 -2.74 -4.76 5.36
N SER A 52 -2.80 -5.65 4.37
CA SER A 52 -2.96 -5.25 2.97
C SER A 52 -4.34 -4.63 2.75
N MET A 53 -4.40 -3.44 2.13
CA MET A 53 -5.68 -2.79 1.82
C MET A 53 -6.54 -3.64 0.89
N TRP A 54 -5.93 -4.40 -0.03
CA TRP A 54 -6.67 -5.30 -0.92
C TRP A 54 -7.32 -6.45 -0.14
N GLU A 55 -6.55 -7.15 0.69
CA GLU A 55 -7.03 -8.28 1.50
C GLU A 55 -8.12 -7.83 2.48
N GLU A 56 -7.92 -6.69 3.13
CA GLU A 56 -8.91 -6.10 4.04
C GLU A 56 -10.18 -5.64 3.29
N SER A 57 -10.07 -5.12 2.06
CA SER A 57 -11.25 -4.78 1.24
C SER A 57 -12.12 -5.99 0.92
N LEU A 58 -11.50 -7.15 0.67
CA LEU A 58 -12.19 -8.41 0.43
C LEU A 58 -12.88 -8.91 1.71
N ARG A 59 -12.14 -8.94 2.83
CA ARG A 59 -12.65 -9.38 4.14
C ARG A 59 -13.85 -8.55 4.59
N LEU A 60 -13.76 -7.23 4.43
CA LEU A 60 -14.80 -6.27 4.81
C LEU A 60 -15.92 -6.16 3.76
N ARG A 61 -15.85 -6.89 2.64
CA ARG A 61 -16.78 -6.81 1.51
C ARG A 61 -16.94 -5.37 0.96
N ARG A 62 -15.86 -4.58 1.03
CA ARG A 62 -15.76 -3.20 0.52
C ARG A 62 -14.82 -3.12 -0.68
N THR A 63 -14.84 -4.14 -1.51
CA THR A 63 -13.99 -4.25 -2.69
C THR A 63 -14.72 -3.76 -3.94
N MET A 64 -14.00 -3.54 -5.03
CA MET A 64 -14.59 -3.16 -6.32
C MET A 64 -15.37 -4.31 -6.95
N ARG A 65 -16.31 -3.99 -7.85
CA ARG A 65 -16.97 -4.99 -8.68
C ARG A 65 -15.92 -5.83 -9.41
N LEU A 66 -16.16 -7.13 -9.53
CA LEU A 66 -15.25 -8.10 -10.18
C LEU A 66 -13.90 -8.32 -9.47
N ALA A 67 -13.76 -8.00 -8.17
CA ALA A 67 -12.54 -8.30 -7.41
C ALA A 67 -12.09 -9.77 -7.47
N TRP A 68 -13.02 -10.70 -7.62
CA TRP A 68 -12.72 -12.13 -7.80
C TRP A 68 -11.90 -12.41 -9.09
N LEU A 69 -12.16 -11.67 -10.17
CA LEU A 69 -11.43 -11.80 -11.43
C LEU A 69 -9.98 -11.32 -11.26
N TRP A 70 -9.79 -10.20 -10.57
CA TRP A 70 -8.47 -9.70 -10.22
C TRP A 70 -7.68 -10.68 -9.34
N ASN A 71 -8.35 -11.35 -8.39
CA ASN A 71 -7.72 -12.43 -7.61
C ASN A 71 -7.30 -13.61 -8.49
N LEU A 72 -8.12 -13.98 -9.49
CA LEU A 72 -7.80 -15.06 -10.42
C LEU A 72 -6.59 -14.70 -11.30
N ILE A 73 -6.55 -13.49 -11.85
CA ILE A 73 -5.39 -12.97 -12.60
C ILE A 73 -4.17 -12.91 -11.69
N GLY A 74 -4.34 -12.49 -10.43
CA GLY A 74 -3.33 -12.50 -9.38
C GLY A 74 -2.65 -13.87 -9.21
N ARG A 75 -3.41 -14.97 -9.38
CA ARG A 75 -2.91 -16.35 -9.28
C ARG A 75 -2.00 -16.78 -10.44
N LEU A 76 -1.86 -15.98 -11.49
CA LEU A 76 -0.93 -16.26 -12.57
C LEU A 76 0.46 -15.68 -12.29
N TYR A 77 0.57 -14.68 -11.39
CA TYR A 77 1.85 -14.06 -11.08
C TYR A 77 2.73 -14.94 -10.17
N PRO A 78 4.07 -14.85 -10.28
CA PRO A 78 5.01 -15.43 -9.33
C PRO A 78 4.78 -14.93 -7.89
N LYS A 79 5.16 -15.73 -6.89
CA LYS A 79 5.00 -15.38 -5.47
C LYS A 79 5.63 -14.03 -5.11
N SER A 80 6.81 -13.72 -5.65
CA SER A 80 7.50 -12.44 -5.42
C SER A 80 6.67 -11.25 -5.89
N LYS A 81 6.08 -11.34 -7.09
CA LYS A 81 5.21 -10.30 -7.64
C LYS A 81 3.91 -10.17 -6.85
N ARG A 82 3.32 -11.28 -6.39
CA ARG A 82 2.14 -11.22 -5.52
C ARG A 82 2.42 -10.50 -4.21
N GLU A 83 3.56 -10.73 -3.60
CA GLU A 83 3.93 -10.04 -2.36
C GLU A 83 4.18 -8.54 -2.61
N GLU A 84 4.80 -8.18 -3.74
CA GLU A 84 4.93 -6.78 -4.18
C GLU A 84 3.56 -6.10 -4.32
N PHE A 85 2.59 -6.78 -4.96
CA PHE A 85 1.22 -6.27 -5.09
C PHE A 85 0.48 -6.21 -3.74
N ARG A 86 0.66 -7.22 -2.88
CA ARG A 86 0.06 -7.26 -1.55
C ARG A 86 0.53 -6.11 -0.67
N ARG A 87 1.82 -5.75 -0.77
CA ARG A 87 2.44 -4.62 -0.06
C ARG A 87 2.37 -3.29 -0.82
N MET A 88 1.59 -3.21 -1.90
CA MET A 88 1.42 -1.99 -2.68
C MET A 88 0.73 -0.86 -1.89
N SER A 89 -0.23 -1.23 -1.04
CA SER A 89 -0.96 -0.37 -0.10
C SER A 89 -1.36 -1.16 1.13
N GLY A 90 -1.15 -0.61 2.32
CA GLY A 90 -1.52 -1.27 3.56
C GLY A 90 -1.57 -0.33 4.75
N ILE A 91 -2.12 -0.85 5.84
CA ILE A 91 -2.02 -0.25 7.17
C ILE A 91 -0.90 -0.96 7.93
N VAL A 92 0.00 -0.18 8.53
CA VAL A 92 1.15 -0.68 9.26
C VAL A 92 1.01 -0.32 10.73
N LEU A 93 1.01 -1.34 11.58
CA LEU A 93 1.20 -1.19 13.02
C LEU A 93 2.70 -1.24 13.32
N LEU A 94 3.22 -0.14 13.83
CA LEU A 94 4.60 0.00 14.27
C LEU A 94 4.68 -0.09 15.79
N ARG A 95 5.64 -0.88 16.28
CA ARG A 95 6.05 -0.93 17.70
C ARG A 95 7.38 -0.21 17.87
N ARG A 96 7.55 0.48 19.00
CA ARG A 96 8.83 1.10 19.35
C ARG A 96 9.77 0.03 19.91
N THR A 97 11.05 0.10 19.52
CA THR A 97 12.13 -0.73 20.06
C THR A 97 12.88 -0.03 21.17
#